data_AF-A0A7X7QHS8-F1
#
_entry.id   AF-A0A7X7QHS8-F1
#
_cell.length_a   1.000
_cell.length_b   1.000
_cell.length_c   1.000
_cell.angle_alpha   90.00
_cell.angle_beta   90.00
_cell.angle_gamma   90.00
#
_symmetry.space_group_name_H-M   'P 1'
#
loop_
_entity.id
_entity.type
_entity.pdbx_description
1 polymer ?
#
loop_
_entity_poly.entity_id
_entity_poly.type
_entity_poly.pdbx_seq_one_letter_code
_entity_poly.pdbx_strand_id
1 'polypeptide(L)' 'MAASLDGLRIWRDIYYTNPIGSRPRGPVRLAADEYFVLGDNSPVSEDSRHWPDGGVVNANLLLGKVLDP' A
#
# COMPACT_ATOMS: atom_id res chain seq x y z
N MET A 1 3.61 18.36 -37.64
CA MET A 1 3.68 16.89 -37.80
C MET A 1 3.09 16.27 -36.56
N ALA A 2 2.12 15.38 -36.70
CA ALA A 2 1.48 14.68 -35.59
C ALA A 2 1.43 13.20 -35.92
N ALA A 3 1.61 12.35 -34.91
CA ALA A 3 1.52 10.90 -35.03
C ALA A 3 0.54 10.38 -33.97
N SER A 4 -0.21 9.34 -34.32
CA SER A 4 -1.11 8.61 -33.44
C SER A 4 -0.42 7.35 -32.92
N LEU A 5 -0.65 7.03 -31.64
CA LEU A 5 -0.20 5.79 -31.02
C LEU A 5 -1.42 5.00 -30.57
N ASP A 6 -1.50 3.75 -31.03
CA ASP A 6 -2.51 2.77 -30.67
C ASP A 6 -1.85 1.49 -30.11
N GLY A 7 -2.61 0.70 -29.36
CA GLY A 7 -2.11 -0.55 -28.76
C GLY A 7 -1.21 -0.39 -27.53
N LEU A 8 -1.17 0.80 -26.91
CA LEU A 8 -0.44 1.01 -25.66
C LEU A 8 -1.01 0.11 -24.55
N ARG A 9 -0.22 -0.85 -24.09
CA ARG A 9 -0.52 -1.68 -22.92
C ARG A 9 0.45 -1.34 -21.80
N ILE A 10 -0.07 -0.77 -20.72
CA ILE A 10 0.68 -0.62 -19.48
C ILE A 10 0.68 -1.99 -18.80
N TRP A 11 1.79 -2.71 -18.91
CA TRP A 11 2.07 -3.81 -18.00
C TRP A 11 2.48 -3.17 -16.68
N ARG A 12 1.55 -3.09 -15.72
CA ARG A 12 1.94 -2.75 -14.35
C ARG A 12 2.74 -3.93 -13.84
N ASP A 13 4.05 -3.82 -14.04
CA ASP A 13 4.98 -4.63 -13.29
C ASP A 13 4.89 -4.13 -11.85
N ILE A 14 3.94 -4.68 -11.09
CA ILE A 14 3.91 -4.52 -9.65
C ILE A 14 5.04 -5.40 -9.11
N TYR A 15 6.26 -5.05 -9.49
CA TYR A 15 7.47 -5.58 -8.91
C TYR A 15 7.61 -4.87 -7.56
N TYR A 16 6.87 -5.34 -6.56
CA TYR A 16 7.25 -5.08 -5.18
C TYR A 16 8.59 -5.81 -5.01
N THR A 17 9.69 -5.15 -5.37
CA THR A 17 11.05 -5.58 -5.03
C THR A 17 11.01 -6.03 -3.60
N ASN A 18 11.32 -7.31 -3.37
CA ASN A 18 11.20 -7.96 -2.07
C ASN A 18 12.07 -7.18 -1.07
N PRO A 19 11.53 -6.32 -0.17
CA PRO A 19 12.35 -5.72 0.86
C PRO A 19 12.66 -6.83 1.85
N ILE A 20 13.84 -6.79 2.45
CA ILE A 20 14.20 -7.66 3.56
C ILE A 20 13.18 -7.41 4.69
N GLY A 21 12.22 -8.32 4.87
CA GLY A 21 11.16 -8.16 5.87
C GLY A 21 9.94 -9.07 5.67
N SER A 22 9.20 -9.29 6.77
CA SER A 22 8.07 -10.22 6.90
C SER A 22 6.80 -9.67 6.25
N ARG A 23 6.53 -9.97 4.97
CA ARG A 23 5.20 -9.71 4.41
C ARG A 23 4.13 -10.56 5.11
N PRO A 24 2.91 -10.06 5.37
CA PRO A 24 1.80 -10.92 5.75
C PRO A 24 1.59 -11.96 4.66
N ARG A 25 1.75 -13.25 5.01
CA ARG A 25 1.72 -14.38 4.07
C ARG A 25 0.30 -14.80 3.67
N GLY A 26 -0.70 -13.96 3.92
CA GLY A 26 -2.11 -14.29 3.73
C GLY A 26 -3.05 -13.10 3.96
N PRO A 27 -4.37 -13.31 3.81
CA PRO A 27 -5.37 -12.27 4.00
C PRO A 27 -5.33 -11.73 5.44
N VAL A 28 -5.37 -10.40 5.57
CA VAL A 28 -5.51 -9.72 6.87
C VAL A 28 -7.00 -9.53 7.14
N ARG A 29 -7.45 -9.93 8.32
CA ARG A 29 -8.82 -9.67 8.80
C ARG A 29 -8.78 -8.43 9.69
N LEU A 30 -9.68 -7.50 9.43
CA LEU A 30 -9.83 -6.27 10.20
C LEU A 30 -11.08 -6.34 11.06
N ALA A 31 -11.00 -5.86 12.30
CA ALA A 31 -12.16 -5.45 13.08
C ALA A 31 -12.77 -4.16 12.51
N ALA A 32 -13.93 -3.77 13.04
CA ALA A 32 -14.68 -2.60 12.54
C ALA A 32 -13.92 -1.27 12.72
N ASP A 33 -13.02 -1.20 13.70
CA ASP A 33 -12.23 -0.02 14.07
C ASP A 33 -10.74 -0.19 13.73
N GLU A 34 -10.42 -1.06 12.77
CA GLU A 34 -9.05 -1.31 12.34
C GLU A 34 -8.82 -0.93 10.88
N TYR A 35 -7.62 -0.45 10.60
CA TYR A 35 -7.17 -0.06 9.29
C TYR A 35 -5.89 -0.81 8.91
N PHE A 36 -5.79 -1.15 7.62
CA PHE A 36 -4.54 -1.62 7.01
C PHE A 36 -4.05 -0.52 6.07
N VAL A 37 -2.94 0.14 6.43
CA VAL A 37 -2.45 1.33 5.74
C VAL A 37 -1.30 1.00 4.80
N LEU A 38 -1.28 1.62 3.63
CA LEU A 38 -0.28 1.41 2.59
C LEU A 38 0.25 2.75 2.13
N GLY A 39 1.57 2.86 2.01
CA GLY A 39 2.19 4.00 1.34
C GLY A 39 2.18 3.84 -0.18
N ASP A 40 1.97 4.95 -0.87
CA ASP A 40 1.95 5.00 -2.34
C ASP A 40 3.30 4.56 -2.95
N ASN A 41 4.41 4.93 -2.29
CA ASN A 41 5.74 4.48 -2.67
C ASN A 41 6.02 3.08 -2.12
N SER A 42 5.26 2.12 -2.63
CA SER A 42 5.21 0.76 -2.12
C SER A 42 6.56 0.06 -1.91
N PRO A 43 7.57 0.20 -2.79
CA PRO A 43 8.86 -0.49 -2.63
C PRO A 43 9.65 -0.11 -1.37
N VAL A 44 9.45 1.09 -0.83
CA VAL A 44 10.23 1.63 0.30
C VAL A 44 9.37 2.04 1.50
N SER A 45 8.05 1.89 1.39
CA SER A 45 7.13 2.22 2.48
C SER A 45 7.22 1.19 3.60
N GLU A 46 7.49 1.67 4.81
CA GLU A 46 7.40 0.93 6.07
C GLU A 46 5.98 1.15 6.60
N ASP A 47 5.13 0.14 6.43
CA ASP A 47 3.67 0.23 6.62
C ASP A 47 3.11 -1.12 7.08
N SER A 48 1.78 -1.26 7.10
CA SER A 48 1.08 -2.46 7.59
C SER A 48 1.55 -3.78 6.98
N ARG A 49 2.24 -3.76 5.83
CA ARG A 49 2.85 -4.96 5.22
C ARG A 49 4.09 -5.47 5.96
N HIS A 50 4.68 -4.68 6.84
CA HIS A 50 5.97 -4.99 7.49
C HIS A 50 5.87 -4.97 9.02
N TRP A 51 4.85 -4.31 9.58
CA TRP A 51 4.64 -4.23 11.02
C TRP A 51 4.26 -5.57 11.68
N PRO A 52 4.65 -5.81 12.95
CA PRO A 52 4.23 -6.97 13.73
C PRO A 52 2.71 -7.10 13.88
N ASP A 53 2.25 -8.25 14.37
CA ASP A 53 0.85 -8.50 14.76
C ASP A 53 -0.19 -8.23 13.64
N GLY A 54 0.21 -8.44 12.39
CA GLY A 54 -0.64 -8.26 11.22
C GLY A 54 -0.72 -6.81 10.72
N GLY A 55 -0.01 -5.89 11.36
CA GLY A 55 0.17 -4.51 10.92
C GLY A 55 -1.09 -3.65 10.95
N VAL A 56 -2.08 -4.02 11.75
CA VAL A 56 -3.35 -3.29 11.87
C VAL A 56 -3.19 -2.03 12.74
N VAL A 57 -3.92 -0.98 12.39
CA VAL A 57 -3.94 0.29 13.11
C VAL A 57 -5.33 0.53 13.68
N ASN A 58 -5.45 0.72 15.00
CA ASN A 58 -6.73 1.07 15.60
C ASN A 58 -7.14 2.51 15.23
N ALA A 59 -8.43 2.73 14.99
CA ALA A 59 -9.02 4.01 14.65
C ALA A 59 -8.68 5.12 15.66
N ASN A 60 -8.50 4.76 16.94
CA ASN A 60 -8.16 5.72 18.00
C ASN A 60 -6.73 6.31 17.88
N LEU A 61 -5.87 5.73 17.05
CA LEU A 61 -4.53 6.24 16.75
C LEU A 61 -4.53 7.24 15.59
N LEU A 62 -5.64 7.39 14.86
CA LEU A 62 -5.74 8.30 13.74
C LEU A 62 -6.02 9.72 14.22
N LEU A 63 -5.16 10.67 13.84
CA LEU A 63 -5.34 12.09 14.16
C LEU A 63 -6.33 12.79 13.21
N GLY A 64 -6.40 12.34 11.96
CA GLY A 64 -7.28 12.93 10.94
C GLY A 64 -6.83 12.64 9.52
N LYS A 65 -7.66 13.09 8.56
CA LYS A 65 -7.34 13.00 7.13
C LYS A 65 -6.46 14.18 6.72
N VAL A 66 -5.45 13.91 5.89
CA VAL A 66 -4.70 14.96 5.20
C VAL A 66 -5.66 15.69 4.24
N LEU A 67 -5.85 16.99 4.47
CA LEU A 67 -6.62 17.85 3.59
C LEU A 67 -5.66 18.45 2.55
N ASP A 68 -6.13 18.59 1.31
CA ASP A 68 -5.41 19.41 0.33
C ASP A 68 -5.34 20.85 0.84
N PRO A 69 -4.19 21.54 0.70
CA PRO A 69 -4.03 22.93 1.09
C PRO A 69 -4.91 23.90 0.27
#